data_AF-A0AB32WBQ8-F1
#
_entry.id   AF-A0AB32WBQ8-F1
#
_cell.length_a   1.000
_cell.length_b   1.000
_cell.length_c   1.000
_cell.angle_alpha   90.00
_cell.angle_beta   90.00
_cell.angle_gamma   90.00
#
_symmetry.space_group_name_H-M   'P 1'
#
loop_
_entity.id
_entity.type
_entity.pdbx_description
1 polymer ?
#
loop_
_entity_poly.entity_id
_entity_poly.type
_entity_poly.pdbx_seq_one_letter_code
_entity_poly.pdbx_strand_id
1 'polypeptide(L)'
;MDAGNCLEAVAMRVALEWEREKTRVMKESLRDDELALLEKALEHSMLMGKKEETLAEIELQEKLIDDFMVFIGAVENNDVEIAQNFDEKAMMDAIVAMLNSEGNSGGNGEGLGGAYGGHNDLDVAIEGTGRDGGEGS
;
A
#
# COMPACT_ATOMS: atom_id res chain seq x y z
N MET A 1 -46.97 -2.80 -45.29
CA MET A 1 -45.99 -1.97 -44.55
C MET A 1 -45.15 -1.26 -45.59
N ASP A 2 -45.05 0.07 -45.52
CA ASP A 2 -44.22 0.85 -46.44
C ASP A 2 -42.73 0.60 -46.14
N ALA A 3 -41.92 0.44 -47.18
CA ALA A 3 -40.48 0.20 -47.08
C ALA A 3 -39.76 1.35 -46.36
N GLY A 4 -40.30 2.58 -46.44
CA GLY A 4 -39.79 3.74 -45.68
C GLY A 4 -39.86 3.54 -44.16
N ASN A 5 -40.98 3.01 -43.65
CA ASN A 5 -41.16 2.79 -42.21
C ASN A 5 -40.26 1.67 -41.66
N CYS A 6 -39.93 0.67 -42.48
CA CYS A 6 -39.01 -0.40 -42.08
C CYS A 6 -37.56 0.10 -41.97
N LEU A 7 -37.14 0.97 -42.89
CA LEU A 7 -35.79 1.55 -42.88
C LEU A 7 -35.60 2.47 -41.66
N GLU A 8 -36.60 3.28 -41.33
CA GLU A 8 -36.58 4.16 -40.16
C GLU A 8 -36.51 3.37 -38.85
N ALA A 9 -37.28 2.27 -38.74
CA ALA A 9 -37.23 1.40 -37.57
C ALA A 9 -35.86 0.72 -37.38
N VAL A 10 -35.18 0.35 -38.47
CA VAL A 10 -33.82 -0.20 -38.42
C VAL A 10 -32.81 0.88 -38.02
N ALA A 11 -32.90 2.08 -38.60
CA ALA A 11 -32.03 3.20 -38.24
C ALA A 11 -32.15 3.58 -36.76
N MET A 12 -33.38 3.62 -36.22
CA MET A 12 -33.62 3.88 -34.79
C MET A 12 -33.00 2.80 -33.89
N ARG A 13 -33.06 1.52 -34.28
CA ARG A 13 -32.44 0.42 -33.50
C ARG A 13 -30.92 0.53 -33.47
N VAL A 14 -30.30 0.80 -34.62
CA VAL A 14 -28.84 1.00 -34.71
C VAL A 14 -28.40 2.20 -33.88
N ALA A 15 -29.13 3.32 -33.95
CA ALA A 15 -28.83 4.50 -33.13
C ALA A 15 -28.96 4.21 -31.63
N LEU A 16 -30.00 3.46 -31.22
CA LEU A 16 -30.20 3.06 -29.82
C LEU A 16 -29.09 2.13 -29.32
N GLU A 17 -28.68 1.15 -30.13
CA GLU A 17 -27.58 0.23 -29.82
C GLU A 17 -26.26 0.98 -29.69
N TRP A 18 -25.99 1.95 -30.57
CA TRP A 18 -24.81 2.81 -30.48
C TRP A 18 -24.77 3.60 -29.18
N GLU A 19 -25.88 4.23 -28.77
CA GLU A 19 -25.94 4.98 -27.51
C GLU A 19 -25.78 4.07 -26.27
N ARG A 20 -26.36 2.87 -26.31
CA ARG A 20 -26.16 1.86 -25.26
C ARG A 20 -24.70 1.44 -25.16
N GLU A 21 -24.06 1.19 -26.28
CA GLU A 21 -22.66 0.75 -26.33
C GLU A 21 -21.72 1.85 -25.84
N LYS A 22 -21.94 3.11 -26.27
CA LYS A 22 -21.19 4.27 -25.77
C LYS A 22 -21.32 4.40 -24.24
N THR A 23 -22.52 4.21 -23.72
CA THR A 23 -22.78 4.24 -22.27
C THR A 23 -22.08 3.07 -21.57
N ARG A 24 -22.09 1.88 -22.16
CA ARG A 24 -21.43 0.69 -21.62
C ARG A 24 -19.92 0.91 -21.50
N VAL A 25 -19.28 1.37 -22.59
CA VAL A 25 -17.84 1.68 -22.63
C VAL A 25 -17.49 2.75 -21.62
N MET A 26 -18.26 3.85 -21.55
CA MET A 26 -18.01 4.92 -20.57
C MET A 26 -18.06 4.41 -19.13
N LYS A 27 -19.03 3.56 -18.80
CA LYS A 27 -19.14 2.96 -17.46
C LYS A 27 -18.02 1.97 -17.17
N GLU A 28 -17.55 1.25 -18.17
CA GLU A 28 -16.43 0.31 -18.06
C GLU A 28 -15.14 1.07 -17.76
N SER A 29 -14.79 2.08 -18.55
CA SER A 29 -13.62 2.92 -18.30
C SER A 29 -13.66 3.60 -16.93
N LEU A 30 -14.84 4.04 -16.47
CA LEU A 30 -14.97 4.65 -15.14
C LEU A 30 -14.67 3.63 -14.02
N ARG A 31 -15.08 2.36 -14.17
CA ARG A 31 -14.75 1.32 -13.19
C ARG A 31 -13.25 1.02 -13.17
N ASP A 32 -12.62 1.00 -14.35
CA ASP A 32 -11.17 0.77 -14.46
C ASP A 32 -10.40 1.91 -13.77
N ASP A 33 -10.82 3.16 -13.98
CA ASP A 33 -10.22 4.34 -13.32
C ASP A 33 -10.44 4.30 -11.79
N GLU A 34 -11.62 3.91 -11.33
CA GLU A 34 -11.92 3.76 -9.89
C GLU A 34 -11.03 2.69 -9.23
N LEU A 35 -10.85 1.54 -9.90
CA LEU A 35 -9.98 0.47 -9.41
C LEU A 35 -8.51 0.91 -9.36
N ALA A 36 -8.01 1.55 -10.43
CA ALA A 36 -6.64 2.06 -10.48
C ALA A 36 -6.38 3.12 -9.39
N LEU A 37 -7.37 3.98 -9.12
CA LEU A 37 -7.27 4.97 -8.05
C LEU A 37 -7.23 4.31 -6.67
N LEU A 38 -8.06 3.28 -6.43
CA LEU A 38 -8.09 2.55 -5.18
C LEU A 38 -6.76 1.83 -4.91
N GLU A 39 -6.21 1.15 -5.91
CA GLU A 39 -4.90 0.49 -5.83
C GLU A 39 -3.80 1.48 -5.43
N LYS A 40 -3.75 2.62 -6.13
CA LYS A 40 -2.78 3.68 -5.84
C LYS A 40 -2.97 4.29 -4.44
N ALA A 41 -4.21 4.43 -3.97
CA ALA A 41 -4.49 4.92 -2.62
C ALA A 41 -3.98 3.94 -1.55
N LEU A 42 -4.15 2.64 -1.79
CA LEU A 42 -3.65 1.59 -0.90
C LEU A 42 -2.12 1.55 -0.87
N GLU A 43 -1.47 1.61 -2.03
CA GLU A 43 -0.01 1.72 -2.13
C GLU A 43 0.52 2.94 -1.37
N HIS A 44 -0.11 4.11 -1.56
CA HIS A 44 0.27 5.33 -0.86
C HIS A 44 0.12 5.20 0.65
N SER A 45 -0.98 4.60 1.12
CA SER A 45 -1.19 4.34 2.56
C SER A 45 -0.10 3.43 3.13
N MET A 46 0.24 2.35 2.43
CA MET A 46 1.28 1.42 2.87
C MET A 46 2.66 2.10 2.90
N LEU A 47 2.96 2.94 1.91
CA LEU A 47 4.21 3.69 1.85
C LEU A 47 4.32 4.73 2.97
N MET A 48 3.21 5.43 3.28
CA MET A 48 3.17 6.36 4.41
C MET A 48 3.39 5.66 5.75
N GLY A 49 2.79 4.48 5.96
CA GLY A 49 3.03 3.69 7.16
C GLY A 49 4.51 3.28 7.30
N LYS A 50 5.12 2.78 6.22
CA LYS A 50 6.56 2.45 6.20
C LYS A 50 7.43 3.68 6.47
N LYS A 51 7.08 4.84 5.91
CA LYS A 51 7.79 6.09 6.16
C LYS A 51 7.74 6.46 7.64
N GLU A 52 6.58 6.41 8.27
CA GLU A 52 6.42 6.70 9.70
C GLU A 52 7.22 5.73 10.57
N GLU A 53 7.20 4.44 10.24
CA GLU A 53 8.02 3.42 10.91
C GLU A 53 9.51 3.75 10.82
N THR A 54 10.03 4.03 9.61
CA THR A 54 11.44 4.39 9.43
C THR A 54 11.84 5.68 10.13
N LEU A 55 10.93 6.66 10.23
CA LEU A 55 11.20 7.90 10.96
C LEU A 55 11.30 7.66 12.47
N ALA A 56 10.43 6.81 13.03
CA ALA A 56 10.50 6.43 14.43
C ALA A 56 11.79 5.66 14.77
N GLU A 57 12.24 4.78 13.86
CA GLU A 57 13.53 4.10 14.01
C GLU A 57 14.71 5.08 14.00
N ILE A 58 14.72 6.05 13.07
CA ILE A 58 15.76 7.09 13.01
C ILE A 58 15.76 7.93 14.30
N GLU A 59 14.60 8.36 14.79
CA GLU A 59 14.49 9.14 16.03
C GLU A 59 15.05 8.36 17.25
N LEU A 60 14.78 7.05 17.31
CA LEU A 60 15.31 6.19 18.36
C LEU A 60 16.85 6.03 18.26
N GLN A 61 17.38 5.94 17.03
CA GLN A 61 18.82 5.90 16.78
C GLN A 61 19.52 7.20 17.16
N GLU A 62 18.96 8.34 16.79
CA GLU A 62 19.50 9.67 17.12
C GLU A 62 19.55 9.84 18.64
N LYS A 63 18.49 9.49 19.35
CA LYS A 63 18.46 9.55 20.82
C LYS A 63 19.53 8.65 21.46
N LEU A 64 19.71 7.43 20.95
CA LEU A 64 20.73 6.50 21.45
C LEU A 64 22.15 7.09 21.30
N ILE A 65 22.42 7.73 20.16
CA ILE A 65 23.70 8.40 19.90
C ILE A 65 23.88 9.60 20.85
N ASP A 66 22.85 10.43 21.03
CA ASP A 66 22.90 11.58 21.94
C ASP A 66 23.18 11.15 23.38
N ASP A 67 22.47 10.14 23.88
CA ASP A 67 22.67 9.59 25.23
C ASP A 67 24.10 9.05 25.41
N PHE A 68 24.65 8.38 24.39
CA PHE A 68 26.03 7.89 24.39
C PHE A 68 27.06 9.03 24.39
N MET A 69 26.84 10.09 23.60
CA MET A 69 27.72 11.26 23.54
C MET A 69 27.75 12.01 24.87
N VAL A 70 26.61 12.12 25.57
CA VAL A 70 26.54 12.68 26.93
C VAL A 70 27.39 11.86 27.90
N PHE A 71 27.29 10.53 27.84
CA PHE A 71 28.10 9.63 28.68
C PHE A 71 29.61 9.80 28.41
N ILE A 72 30.04 9.79 27.14
CA ILE A 72 31.45 10.00 26.80
C ILE A 72 31.94 11.36 27.32
N GLY A 73 31.16 12.42 27.14
CA GLY A 73 31.49 13.74 27.68
C GLY A 73 31.63 13.74 29.20
N ALA A 74 30.78 13.02 29.93
CA ALA A 74 30.89 12.89 31.38
C ALA A 74 32.17 12.16 31.80
N VAL A 75 32.52 11.07 31.11
CA VAL A 75 33.76 10.32 31.35
C VAL A 75 35.00 11.20 31.10
N GLU A 76 35.03 11.92 29.97
CA GLU A 76 36.15 12.81 29.63
C GLU A 76 36.33 13.94 30.65
N ASN A 77 35.25 14.46 31.21
CA ASN A 77 35.26 15.54 32.19
C ASN A 77 35.41 15.06 33.65
N ASN A 78 35.53 13.76 33.90
CA ASN A 78 35.49 13.16 35.25
C ASN A 78 34.20 13.52 36.03
N ASP A 79 33.08 13.71 35.33
CA ASP A 79 31.77 13.92 35.96
C ASP A 79 31.20 12.57 36.41
N VAL A 80 31.54 12.21 37.65
CA VAL A 80 31.16 10.93 38.25
C VAL A 80 29.65 10.79 38.42
N GLU A 81 28.93 11.91 38.63
CA GLU A 81 27.48 11.89 38.85
C GLU A 81 26.75 11.48 37.57
N ILE A 82 27.11 12.10 36.43
CA ILE A 82 26.50 11.76 35.13
C ILE A 82 26.98 10.40 34.64
N ALA A 83 28.28 10.09 34.76
CA ALA A 83 28.85 8.83 34.26
C ALA A 83 28.30 7.59 34.99
N GLN A 84 28.01 7.67 36.29
CA GLN A 84 27.43 6.55 37.05
C GLN A 84 25.94 6.35 36.82
N ASN A 85 25.23 7.39 36.37
CA ASN A 85 23.80 7.29 36.03
C ASN A 85 23.56 6.67 34.64
N PHE A 86 24.62 6.35 33.90
CA PHE A 86 24.50 5.71 32.60
C PHE A 86 24.01 4.27 32.71
N ASP A 87 22.89 3.97 32.07
CA ASP A 87 22.31 2.62 32.05
C ASP A 87 22.84 1.83 30.84
N GLU A 88 23.99 1.20 31.04
CA GLU A 88 24.62 0.33 30.03
C GLU A 88 23.68 -0.79 29.55
N LYS A 89 22.86 -1.34 30.47
CA LYS A 89 21.95 -2.42 30.14
C LYS A 89 20.83 -1.94 29.23
N ALA A 90 20.22 -0.79 29.54
CA ALA A 90 19.19 -0.20 28.68
C ALA A 90 19.74 0.12 27.29
N MET A 91 20.99 0.60 27.18
CA MET A 91 21.65 0.84 25.90
C MET A 91 21.87 -0.46 25.11
N MET A 92 22.41 -1.50 25.75
CA MET A 92 22.59 -2.80 25.08
C MET A 92 21.25 -3.39 24.63
N ASP A 93 20.22 -3.32 25.47
CA ASP A 93 18.88 -3.79 25.13
C ASP A 93 18.31 -3.01 23.93
N ALA A 94 18.54 -1.70 23.85
CA ALA A 94 18.13 -0.87 22.71
C ALA A 94 18.87 -1.26 21.41
N ILE A 95 20.19 -1.48 21.47
CA ILE A 95 20.99 -1.94 20.31
C ILE A 95 20.51 -3.32 19.85
N VAL A 96 20.26 -4.24 20.78
CA VAL A 96 19.75 -5.57 20.48
C VAL A 96 18.34 -5.49 19.87
N ALA A 97 17.47 -4.61 20.38
CA ALA A 97 16.15 -4.40 19.81
C ALA A 97 16.22 -3.88 18.37
N MET A 98 17.14 -2.94 18.09
CA MET A 98 17.36 -2.42 16.73
C MET A 98 17.91 -3.49 15.78
N LEU A 99 18.90 -4.29 16.19
CA LEU A 99 19.46 -5.36 15.35
C LEU A 99 18.42 -6.44 15.04
N ASN A 100 17.51 -6.71 15.98
CA ASN A 100 16.43 -7.68 15.77
C ASN A 100 15.24 -7.11 15.00
N SER A 101 15.17 -5.80 14.73
CA SER A 101 14.10 -5.20 13.91
C SER A 101 14.32 -5.38 12.40
N GLU A 102 15.47 -5.90 11.96
CA GLU A 102 15.82 -6.17 10.56
C GLU A 102 14.91 -7.19 9.82
N GLY A 103 13.83 -7.67 10.46
CA GLY A 103 12.91 -8.66 9.91
C GLY A 103 11.81 -8.14 8.98
N ASN A 104 11.66 -6.84 8.73
CA ASN A 104 10.55 -6.34 7.90
C ASN A 104 10.91 -5.22 6.88
N SER A 105 12.17 -4.79 6.82
CA SER A 105 12.65 -3.91 5.75
C SER A 105 12.96 -4.74 4.50
N GLY A 106 11.93 -5.40 3.97
CA GLY A 106 11.91 -6.00 2.64
C GLY A 106 12.17 -4.92 1.59
N GLY A 107 13.45 -4.62 1.37
CA GLY A 107 13.95 -3.92 0.22
C GLY A 107 13.68 -4.77 -1.02
N ASN A 108 12.48 -4.66 -1.58
CA ASN A 108 12.34 -4.80 -3.02
C ASN A 108 12.91 -3.53 -3.64
N GLY A 109 14.23 -3.52 -3.74
CA GLY A 109 14.95 -2.68 -4.68
C GLY A 109 14.63 -3.15 -6.09
N GLU A 110 13.47 -2.77 -6.60
CA GLU A 110 13.30 -2.63 -8.04
C GLU A 110 13.73 -1.21 -8.38
N GLY A 111 15.01 -1.13 -8.72
CA GLY A 111 15.56 0.04 -9.37
C GLY A 111 14.72 0.40 -10.59
N LEU A 112 14.76 1.68 -10.91
CA LEU A 112 14.29 2.23 -12.18
C LEU A 112 14.81 1.36 -13.36
N GLY A 113 13.96 0.47 -13.90
CA GLY A 113 14.23 -0.26 -15.15
C GLY A 113 13.82 -1.72 -15.18
N GLY A 114 12.61 -2.01 -15.65
CA GLY A 114 12.16 -3.37 -16.04
C GLY A 114 10.64 -3.48 -16.03
N ALA A 115 9.92 -2.96 -17.02
CA ALA A 115 9.40 -3.77 -18.12
C ALA A 115 8.56 -5.00 -17.68
N TYR A 116 7.23 -4.82 -17.65
CA TYR A 116 6.15 -5.78 -17.91
C TYR A 116 6.12 -7.16 -17.22
N GLY A 117 4.93 -7.48 -16.69
CA GLY A 117 4.42 -8.84 -16.50
C GLY A 117 4.57 -9.33 -15.07
N GLY A 118 3.56 -9.86 -14.39
CA GLY A 118 2.22 -10.28 -14.77
C GLY A 118 1.70 -11.13 -13.61
N HIS A 119 0.39 -11.12 -13.41
CA HIS A 119 -0.41 -12.02 -12.57
C HIS A 119 0.18 -12.43 -11.22
N ASN A 120 -0.42 -11.92 -10.14
CA ASN A 120 -0.71 -12.78 -8.99
C ASN A 120 -2.16 -12.52 -8.57
N ASP A 121 -2.93 -13.58 -8.70
CA ASP A 121 -4.34 -13.68 -8.32
C ASP A 121 -4.49 -13.30 -6.85
N LEU A 122 -5.03 -12.10 -6.58
CA LEU A 122 -5.51 -11.75 -5.26
C LEU A 122 -6.87 -12.39 -5.09
N ASP A 123 -6.87 -13.62 -4.59
CA ASP A 123 -8.05 -14.38 -4.21
C ASP A 123 -8.71 -13.68 -3.00
N VAL A 124 -9.48 -12.65 -3.30
CA VAL A 124 -10.31 -11.94 -2.33
C VAL A 124 -11.54 -12.80 -2.05
N ALA A 125 -11.45 -13.59 -0.98
CA ALA A 125 -12.58 -14.25 -0.37
C ALA A 125 -13.57 -13.20 0.16
N ILE A 126 -14.60 -12.88 -0.63
CA ILE A 126 -15.75 -12.13 -0.15
C ILE A 126 -16.75 -13.15 0.41
N GLU A 127 -16.69 -13.34 1.74
CA GLU A 127 -17.79 -13.93 2.48
C GLU A 127 -19.01 -12.99 2.45
N GLY A 128 -20.13 -13.51 1.98
CA GLY A 128 -21.46 -13.04 2.37
C GLY A 128 -22.31 -12.45 1.25
N THR A 129 -23.27 -13.24 0.75
CA THR A 129 -24.72 -13.04 0.94
C THR A 129 -25.49 -13.95 -0.03
N GLY A 130 -26.40 -14.77 0.49
CA GLY A 130 -26.97 -15.90 -0.24
C GLY A 130 -28.09 -15.58 -1.24
N ARG A 131 -28.40 -16.56 -2.10
CA ARG A 131 -29.78 -16.96 -2.45
C ARG A 131 -29.81 -18.28 -3.22
N ASP A 132 -30.67 -19.16 -2.72
CA ASP A 132 -31.50 -20.18 -3.36
C ASP A 132 -31.40 -20.42 -4.89
N GLY A 133 -31.35 -21.68 -5.30
CA GLY A 133 -31.44 -22.14 -6.69
C GLY A 133 -30.99 -23.60 -6.85
N GLY A 134 -31.96 -24.52 -6.91
CA GLY A 134 -31.71 -25.97 -6.93
C GLY A 134 -31.37 -26.61 -8.28
N GLU A 135 -31.58 -27.93 -8.29
CA GLU A 135 -31.68 -28.91 -9.39
C GLU A 135 -30.53 -29.92 -9.56
N GLY A 136 -30.92 -31.19 -9.43
CA GLY A 136 -30.54 -32.27 -10.35
C GLY A 136 -29.27 -33.06 -10.04
N SER A 137 -29.39 -34.20 -9.38
CA SER A 137 -29.59 -35.51 -10.03
C SER A 137 -29.78 -36.63 -9.00
#